data_AF-A0A8T4BB79-F1
#
_entry.id   AF-A0A8T4BB79-F1
#
_cell.length_a   1.000
_cell.length_b   1.000
_cell.length_c   1.000
_cell.angle_alpha   90.00
_cell.angle_beta   90.00
_cell.angle_gamma   90.00
#
_symmetry.space_group_name_H-M   'P 1'
#
loop_
_entity.id
_entity.type
_entity.pdbx_description
1 polymer ?
#
loop_
_entity_poly.entity_id
_entity_poly.type
_entity_poly.pdbx_seq_one_letter_code
_entity_poly.pdbx_strand_id
1 'polypeptide(L)'
;MSGFRRDRNIKIPTRGKKTQPSSTNYMPSRPAEGRKEIPKKDEKKPQSQRSNNRNNRPAQSRNRRSDNRRSNNQKTQRQKVVKPTPLDDEVWARVVEHDIENNVLVLLGESKMLIGRYRPKNSGNIQPIGTRLYVGIDKQKREQVGDIIGMPRLDRLSTSATKELPIVLQTFIEENEIHFIKSFFNPAGYLSLKQHAYELLHGIGNKKAIQMVEERGSSGFTSFENLNQSCNVDAAELLAKRFHSEIIDRNLQPRLTDLLLPVKA
;
A
#
# COMPACT_ATOMS: atom_id res chain seq x y z
N MET A 1 -3.44 -6.59 -87.05
CA MET A 1 -3.09 -6.60 -85.60
C MET A 1 -4.07 -5.69 -84.88
N SER A 2 -4.77 -6.26 -83.90
CA SER A 2 -5.92 -5.71 -83.20
C SER A 2 -5.54 -4.76 -82.05
N GLY A 3 -6.13 -3.57 -82.04
CA GLY A 3 -6.94 -3.05 -80.94
C GLY A 3 -6.28 -2.59 -79.62
N PHE A 4 -6.91 -1.55 -79.07
CA PHE A 4 -6.91 -1.11 -77.66
C PHE A 4 -5.82 -0.12 -77.21
N ARG A 5 -6.00 1.13 -77.64
CA ARG A 5 -5.67 2.30 -76.81
C ARG A 5 -6.55 2.25 -75.56
N ARG A 6 -5.95 2.02 -74.39
CA ARG A 6 -6.63 2.16 -73.10
C ARG A 6 -6.34 3.55 -72.55
N ASP A 7 -7.28 4.46 -72.75
CA ASP A 7 -7.36 5.71 -72.01
C ASP A 7 -7.55 5.38 -70.53
N ARG A 8 -6.51 5.64 -69.73
CA ARG A 8 -6.62 5.57 -68.27
C ARG A 8 -7.29 6.85 -67.79
N ASN A 9 -8.61 6.79 -67.67
CA ASN A 9 -9.43 7.77 -66.98
C ASN A 9 -9.13 7.70 -65.46
N ILE A 10 -8.19 8.53 -65.00
CA ILE A 10 -7.86 8.65 -63.57
C ILE A 10 -8.90 9.56 -62.94
N LYS A 11 -9.79 9.01 -62.10
CA LYS A 11 -10.68 9.79 -61.22
C LYS A 11 -9.84 10.49 -60.15
N ILE A 12 -9.52 11.76 -60.38
CA ILE A 12 -8.96 12.65 -59.35
C ILE A 12 -10.13 13.08 -58.45
N PRO A 13 -10.11 12.85 -57.13
CA PRO A 13 -11.16 13.33 -56.26
C PRO A 13 -11.12 14.86 -56.22
N THR A 14 -12.24 15.48 -56.59
CA THR A 14 -12.42 16.93 -56.53
C THR A 14 -12.43 17.36 -55.06
N ARG A 15 -11.48 18.23 -54.71
CA ARG A 15 -11.41 18.90 -53.40
C ARG A 15 -12.70 19.70 -53.21
N GLY A 16 -13.58 19.21 -52.33
CA GLY A 16 -14.84 19.88 -52.00
C GLY A 16 -14.61 21.35 -51.66
N LYS A 17 -15.40 22.23 -52.27
CA LYS A 17 -15.44 23.65 -51.94
C LYS A 17 -15.78 23.80 -50.45
N LYS A 18 -14.98 24.59 -49.74
CA LYS A 18 -15.24 24.98 -48.34
C LYS A 18 -16.65 25.55 -48.25
N THR A 19 -17.49 24.96 -47.41
CA THR A 19 -18.72 25.56 -46.92
C THR A 19 -18.37 26.85 -46.19
N GLN A 20 -19.08 27.94 -46.52
CA GLN A 20 -19.07 29.20 -45.78
C GLN A 20 -19.40 28.91 -44.30
N PRO A 21 -18.73 29.54 -43.33
CA PRO A 21 -19.11 29.38 -41.93
C PRO A 21 -20.53 29.93 -41.75
N SER A 22 -21.43 29.11 -41.18
CA SER A 22 -22.71 29.63 -40.70
C SER A 22 -22.45 30.68 -39.61
N SER A 23 -23.28 31.71 -39.59
CA SER A 23 -23.25 32.74 -38.53
C SER A 23 -23.42 32.05 -37.17
N THR A 24 -22.33 32.02 -36.39
CA THR A 24 -22.37 31.45 -35.05
C THR A 24 -23.24 32.33 -34.16
N ASN A 25 -24.22 31.74 -33.48
CA ASN A 25 -25.00 32.37 -32.42
C ASN A 25 -24.09 32.67 -31.21
N TYR A 26 -23.30 33.73 -31.30
CA TYR A 26 -22.51 34.24 -30.18
C TYR A 26 -23.41 35.12 -29.31
N MET A 27 -23.78 34.60 -28.14
CA MET A 27 -24.34 35.40 -27.04
C MET A 27 -23.16 35.90 -26.18
N PRO A 28 -23.04 37.21 -25.91
CA PRO A 28 -22.03 37.70 -24.97
C PRO A 28 -22.25 37.09 -23.58
N SER A 29 -21.18 36.57 -22.97
CA SER A 29 -21.21 36.20 -21.55
C SER A 29 -21.50 37.44 -20.70
N ARG A 30 -22.27 37.26 -19.61
CA ARG A 30 -22.54 38.33 -18.63
C ARG A 30 -21.24 39.01 -18.19
N PRO A 31 -21.23 40.34 -18.01
CA PRO A 31 -20.06 41.05 -17.48
C PRO A 31 -19.71 40.50 -16.09
N ALA A 32 -18.42 40.49 -15.77
CA ALA A 32 -17.89 39.94 -14.52
C ALA A 32 -18.59 40.57 -13.30
N GLU A 33 -19.54 39.84 -12.73
CA GLU A 33 -20.08 40.15 -11.41
C GLU A 33 -18.92 40.09 -10.42
N GLY A 34 -18.76 41.19 -9.67
CA GLY A 34 -17.62 41.44 -8.80
C GLY A 34 -17.30 40.28 -7.87
N ARG A 35 -15.99 40.06 -7.68
CA ARG A 35 -15.42 39.15 -6.69
C ARG A 35 -16.11 39.42 -5.34
N LYS A 36 -16.84 38.44 -4.78
CA LYS A 36 -17.30 38.52 -3.38
C LYS A 36 -16.08 38.75 -2.50
N GLU A 37 -16.04 39.89 -1.81
CA GLU A 37 -14.97 40.21 -0.87
C GLU A 37 -14.97 39.15 0.23
N ILE A 38 -13.90 38.35 0.27
CA ILE A 38 -13.59 37.50 1.40
C ILE A 38 -13.14 38.45 2.52
N PRO A 39 -13.73 38.43 3.72
CA PRO A 39 -13.28 39.28 4.81
C PRO A 39 -11.79 39.03 5.10
N LYS A 40 -11.02 40.13 5.14
CA LYS A 40 -9.59 40.11 5.47
C LYS A 40 -9.40 39.43 6.84
N LYS A 41 -8.50 38.47 6.88
CA LYS A 41 -8.02 37.83 8.12
C LYS A 41 -7.34 38.91 8.96
N ASP A 42 -7.81 39.13 10.19
CA ASP A 42 -7.27 40.16 11.08
C ASP A 42 -5.74 40.00 11.25
N GLU A 43 -5.02 41.08 10.95
CA GLU A 43 -3.59 41.21 11.20
C GLU A 43 -3.34 41.19 12.71
N LYS A 44 -2.63 40.17 13.19
CA LYS A 44 -2.09 40.18 14.55
C LYS A 44 -1.08 41.34 14.66
N LYS A 45 -1.37 42.29 15.55
CA LYS A 45 -0.45 43.37 15.94
C LYS A 45 0.95 42.81 16.26
N PRO A 46 2.04 43.45 15.80
CA PRO A 46 3.39 43.02 16.13
C PRO A 46 3.64 43.18 17.63
N GLN A 47 4.11 42.10 18.25
CA GLN A 47 4.53 42.06 19.65
C GLN A 47 5.81 42.90 19.80
N SER A 48 5.79 43.85 20.74
CA SER A 48 6.90 44.75 21.05
C SER A 48 8.18 43.99 21.39
N GLN A 49 9.28 44.30 20.69
CA GLN A 49 10.63 43.86 21.05
C GLN A 49 10.99 44.43 22.42
N ARG A 50 11.21 43.57 23.41
CA ARG A 50 11.79 43.98 24.70
C ARG A 50 13.28 44.20 24.52
N SER A 51 13.69 45.40 24.90
CA SER A 51 15.04 45.93 24.86
C SER A 51 16.03 45.17 25.76
N ASN A 52 17.25 45.04 25.23
CA ASN A 52 18.45 44.64 25.95
C ASN A 52 18.71 45.58 27.14
N ASN A 53 18.88 45.02 28.33
CA ASN A 53 19.62 45.67 29.40
C ASN A 53 20.87 44.83 29.72
N ARG A 54 21.99 45.28 29.14
CA ARG A 54 23.33 45.00 29.65
C ARG A 54 23.49 45.78 30.95
N ASN A 55 23.89 45.12 32.02
CA ASN A 55 24.61 45.79 33.10
C ASN A 55 25.77 44.92 33.59
N ASN A 56 26.84 45.63 33.89
CA ASN A 56 28.21 45.19 34.04
C ASN A 56 28.56 44.71 35.47
N ARG A 57 29.34 43.62 35.52
CA ARG A 57 30.47 43.32 36.46
C ARG A 57 30.19 43.01 37.95
N PRO A 58 31.15 42.39 38.70
CA PRO A 58 32.46 41.83 38.30
C PRO A 58 32.70 40.36 38.70
N ALA A 59 33.80 39.81 38.18
CA ALA A 59 34.38 38.53 38.56
C ALA A 59 34.95 38.56 39.99
N GLN A 60 34.67 37.51 40.77
CA GLN A 60 35.47 37.13 41.93
C GLN A 60 35.74 35.64 41.90
N SER A 61 37.01 35.31 41.63
CA SER A 61 37.63 34.03 41.94
C SER A 61 37.63 33.83 43.45
N ARG A 62 37.07 32.70 43.93
CA ARG A 62 37.54 32.00 45.13
C ARG A 62 37.38 30.50 44.95
N ASN A 63 38.52 29.84 44.76
CA ASN A 63 38.72 28.44 45.13
C ASN A 63 38.20 28.19 46.56
N ARG A 64 37.38 27.15 46.74
CA ARG A 64 37.42 26.26 47.92
C ARG A 64 36.50 25.04 47.74
N ARG A 65 37.15 23.88 47.81
CA ARG A 65 36.74 22.65 48.51
C ARG A 65 35.50 21.91 47.98
N SER A 66 35.79 20.75 47.39
CA SER A 66 35.28 19.44 47.82
C SER A 66 34.04 19.51 48.72
N ASP A 67 32.88 19.16 48.15
CA ASP A 67 31.92 18.37 48.91
C ASP A 67 31.15 17.44 47.97
N ASN A 68 31.32 16.16 48.25
CA ASN A 68 30.54 15.06 47.73
C ASN A 68 29.05 15.27 48.07
N ARG A 69 28.28 15.77 47.11
CA ARG A 69 26.84 15.51 47.05
C ARG A 69 26.51 14.86 45.72
N ARG A 70 26.77 13.55 45.65
CA ARG A 70 26.02 12.66 44.75
C ARG A 70 24.55 12.80 45.15
N SER A 71 23.85 13.72 44.49
CA SER A 71 22.39 13.68 44.45
C SER A 71 22.03 12.33 43.87
N ASN A 72 21.48 11.47 44.72
CA ASN A 72 21.01 10.15 44.37
C ASN A 72 19.78 10.37 43.49
N ASN A 73 20.04 10.61 42.20
CA ASN A 73 19.02 10.83 41.19
C ASN A 73 18.41 9.46 40.90
N GLN A 74 17.59 8.98 41.83
CA GLN A 74 16.67 7.88 41.60
C GLN A 74 15.76 8.35 40.47
N LYS A 75 16.17 8.06 39.24
CA LYS A 75 15.30 8.08 38.07
C LYS A 75 14.15 7.15 38.43
N THR A 76 13.06 7.72 38.93
CA THR A 76 11.74 7.13 38.86
C THR A 76 11.61 6.67 37.42
N GLN A 77 11.64 5.34 37.22
CA GLN A 77 11.40 4.73 35.93
C GLN A 77 9.98 5.16 35.55
N ARG A 78 9.89 6.25 34.76
CA ARG A 78 8.63 6.64 34.14
C ARG A 78 8.16 5.41 33.39
N GLN A 79 7.07 4.81 33.86
CA GLN A 79 6.41 3.72 33.16
C GLN A 79 6.23 4.19 31.72
N LYS A 80 6.91 3.52 30.77
CA LYS A 80 6.76 3.85 29.36
C LYS A 80 5.30 3.56 29.02
N VAL A 81 4.53 4.62 28.79
CA VAL A 81 3.19 4.50 28.20
C VAL A 81 3.39 3.84 26.84
N VAL A 82 3.00 2.57 26.74
CA VAL A 82 3.07 1.82 25.49
C VAL A 82 2.04 2.44 24.57
N LYS A 83 2.50 3.09 23.50
CA LYS A 83 1.59 3.62 22.47
C LYS A 83 1.01 2.43 21.71
N PRO A 84 -0.30 2.41 21.42
CA PRO A 84 -0.87 1.38 20.58
C PRO A 84 -0.17 1.39 19.22
N THR A 85 0.29 0.22 18.79
CA THR A 85 0.91 0.01 17.49
C THR A 85 -0.11 -0.60 16.54
N PRO A 86 -0.04 -0.34 15.22
CA PRO A 86 -0.96 -0.94 14.25
C PRO A 86 -0.97 -2.48 14.24
N LEU A 87 0.04 -3.11 14.84
CA LEU A 87 0.12 -4.56 15.01
C LEU A 87 -0.83 -5.09 16.09
N ASP A 88 -1.28 -4.24 17.02
CA ASP A 88 -2.18 -4.65 18.11
C ASP A 88 -3.60 -4.97 17.61
N ASP A 89 -3.95 -4.51 16.40
CA ASP A 89 -5.22 -4.80 15.73
C ASP A 89 -5.26 -6.20 15.10
N GLU A 90 -4.10 -6.87 14.95
CA GLU A 90 -4.00 -8.16 14.27
C GLU A 90 -4.32 -9.31 15.23
N VAL A 91 -5.25 -10.17 14.85
CA VAL A 91 -5.65 -11.35 15.65
C VAL A 91 -4.81 -12.57 15.26
N TRP A 92 -4.61 -12.77 13.96
CA TRP A 92 -3.92 -13.91 13.38
C TRP A 92 -2.79 -13.43 12.48
N ALA A 93 -1.67 -14.14 12.52
CA ALA A 93 -0.52 -13.86 11.68
C ALA A 93 0.17 -15.15 11.23
N ARG A 94 0.82 -15.14 10.07
CA ARG A 94 1.55 -16.27 9.52
C ARG A 94 3.05 -16.12 9.69
N VAL A 95 3.74 -17.22 9.95
CA VAL A 95 5.20 -17.25 10.05
C VAL A 95 5.83 -17.03 8.68
N VAL A 96 6.65 -15.98 8.56
CA VAL A 96 7.44 -15.71 7.36
C VAL A 96 8.89 -16.16 7.56
N GLU A 97 9.44 -15.90 8.73
CA GLU A 97 10.81 -16.28 9.09
C GLU A 97 10.91 -16.52 10.59
N HIS A 98 11.70 -17.51 10.98
CA HIS A 98 12.11 -17.71 12.36
C HIS A 98 13.63 -17.72 12.45
N ASP A 99 14.18 -16.63 12.97
CA ASP A 99 15.60 -16.46 13.20
C ASP A 99 15.95 -16.94 14.62
N ILE A 100 16.60 -18.11 14.68
CA ILE A 100 16.99 -18.78 15.92
C ILE A 100 18.15 -18.03 16.60
N GLU A 101 19.07 -17.46 15.81
CA GLU A 101 20.27 -16.79 16.33
C GLU A 101 19.90 -15.52 17.08
N ASN A 102 19.03 -14.71 16.48
CA ASN A 102 18.56 -13.47 17.11
C ASN A 102 17.33 -13.68 18.00
N ASN A 103 16.77 -14.89 18.04
CA ASN A 103 15.54 -15.24 18.76
C ASN A 103 14.38 -14.30 18.36
N VAL A 104 14.18 -14.15 17.04
CA VAL A 104 13.19 -13.25 16.44
C VAL A 104 12.31 -14.03 15.48
N LEU A 105 11.01 -13.83 15.64
CA LEU A 105 9.98 -14.37 14.77
C LEU A 105 9.40 -13.24 13.91
N VAL A 106 9.43 -13.38 12.60
CA VAL A 106 8.83 -12.44 11.66
C VAL A 106 7.49 -13.01 11.23
N LEU A 107 6.41 -12.30 11.54
CA LEU A 107 5.05 -12.70 11.21
C LEU A 107 4.38 -11.69 10.29
N LEU A 108 3.51 -12.19 9.42
CA LEU A 108 2.64 -11.42 8.53
C LEU A 108 1.20 -11.47 9.04
N GLY A 109 0.62 -10.35 9.41
CA GLY A 109 -0.78 -10.26 9.87
C GLY A 109 -1.78 -10.55 8.74
N GLU A 110 -2.82 -11.33 9.01
CA GLU A 110 -3.81 -11.71 8.00
C GLU A 110 -4.80 -10.58 7.67
N SER A 111 -5.01 -9.62 8.58
CA SER A 111 -6.08 -8.61 8.43
C SER A 111 -5.66 -7.45 7.54
N LYS A 112 -4.44 -6.93 7.73
CA LYS A 112 -3.91 -5.76 6.99
C LYS A 112 -2.62 -6.07 6.22
N MET A 113 -2.15 -7.32 6.22
CA MET A 113 -0.85 -7.73 5.64
C MET A 113 0.33 -6.93 6.18
N LEU A 114 0.28 -6.60 7.48
CA LEU A 114 1.36 -5.91 8.16
C LEU A 114 2.39 -6.92 8.69
N ILE A 115 3.65 -6.65 8.42
CA ILE A 115 4.75 -7.46 8.96
C ILE A 115 5.11 -6.94 10.36
N GLY A 116 5.25 -7.86 11.32
CA GLY A 116 5.69 -7.59 12.67
C GLY A 116 6.83 -8.51 13.10
N ARG A 117 7.70 -8.01 13.99
CA ARG A 117 8.73 -8.79 14.68
C ARG A 117 8.25 -9.11 16.08
N TYR A 118 8.38 -10.36 16.45
CA TYR A 118 7.93 -10.91 17.72
C TYR A 118 9.06 -11.70 18.36
N ARG A 119 9.05 -11.79 19.68
CA ARG A 119 9.90 -12.73 20.40
C ARG A 119 9.16 -14.06 20.50
N PRO A 120 9.75 -15.20 20.11
CA PRO A 120 9.12 -16.49 20.34
C PRO A 120 9.08 -16.79 21.85
N LYS A 121 8.04 -17.51 22.29
CA LYS A 121 7.90 -17.89 23.70
C LYS A 121 8.87 -19.00 24.10
N ASN A 122 9.10 -19.94 23.17
CA ASN A 122 10.00 -21.08 23.34
C ASN A 122 11.11 -21.00 22.29
N SER A 123 12.31 -20.61 22.69
CA SER A 123 13.46 -20.42 21.79
C SER A 123 14.00 -21.71 21.14
N GLY A 124 13.56 -22.90 21.60
CA GLY A 124 13.99 -24.19 21.04
C GLY A 124 13.08 -24.77 19.96
N ASN A 125 11.84 -24.27 19.81
CA ASN A 125 10.88 -24.84 18.86
C ASN A 125 10.87 -24.01 17.57
N ILE A 126 11.42 -24.58 16.50
CA ILE A 126 11.40 -23.97 15.17
C ILE A 126 9.95 -24.00 14.66
N GLN A 127 9.40 -22.81 14.38
CA GLN A 127 8.08 -22.72 13.76
C GLN A 127 8.17 -22.92 12.25
N PRO A 128 7.32 -23.77 11.66
CA PRO A 128 7.27 -23.94 10.21
C PRO A 128 6.81 -22.64 9.54
N ILE A 129 7.37 -22.35 8.38
CA ILE A 129 6.96 -21.23 7.53
C ILE A 129 5.50 -21.45 7.08
N GLY A 130 4.72 -20.38 7.02
CA GLY A 130 3.30 -20.42 6.64
C GLY A 130 2.34 -20.78 7.77
N THR A 131 2.84 -21.25 8.93
CA THR A 131 1.99 -21.62 10.08
C THR A 131 1.21 -20.42 10.59
N ARG A 132 -0.09 -20.61 10.81
CA ARG A 132 -0.99 -19.59 11.35
C ARG A 132 -0.93 -19.55 12.88
N LEU A 133 -0.53 -18.40 13.42
CA LEU A 133 -0.34 -18.16 14.85
C LEU A 133 -1.29 -17.08 15.38
N TYR A 134 -1.72 -17.25 16.63
CA TYR A 134 -2.51 -16.24 17.32
C TYR A 134 -1.61 -15.14 17.90
N VAL A 135 -1.87 -13.89 17.53
CA VAL A 135 -1.11 -12.69 17.93
C VAL A 135 -1.98 -11.64 18.63
N GLY A 136 -3.28 -11.90 18.76
CA GLY A 136 -4.23 -10.98 19.37
C GLY A 136 -3.90 -10.54 20.80
N ILE A 137 -4.66 -9.57 21.32
CA ILE A 137 -4.41 -8.88 22.60
C ILE A 137 -4.27 -9.85 23.80
N ASP A 138 -4.95 -11.00 23.73
CA ASP A 138 -4.94 -12.02 24.78
C ASP A 138 -3.61 -12.77 24.84
N LYS A 139 -2.67 -12.27 25.67
CA LYS A 139 -1.35 -12.91 25.88
C LYS A 139 -1.43 -14.38 26.31
N GLN A 140 -2.48 -14.79 27.01
CA GLN A 140 -2.66 -16.17 27.48
C GLN A 140 -2.92 -17.16 26.33
N LYS A 141 -3.61 -16.73 25.27
CA LYS A 141 -3.89 -17.54 24.08
C LYS A 141 -2.69 -17.63 23.13
N ARG A 142 -1.65 -16.82 23.36
CA ARG A 142 -0.41 -16.88 22.58
C ARG A 142 0.44 -18.05 23.09
N GLU A 143 0.34 -19.18 22.40
CA GLU A 143 1.11 -20.39 22.72
C GLU A 143 2.57 -20.26 22.32
N GLN A 144 2.82 -19.78 21.10
CA GLN A 144 4.15 -19.77 20.49
C GLN A 144 4.77 -18.38 20.39
N VAL A 145 3.93 -17.34 20.42
CA VAL A 145 4.34 -15.93 20.27
C VAL A 145 4.41 -15.26 21.63
N GLY A 146 5.51 -14.55 21.89
CA GLY A 146 5.73 -13.76 23.11
C GLY A 146 5.41 -12.28 22.90
N ASP A 147 6.33 -11.43 23.34
CA ASP A 147 6.21 -9.97 23.24
C ASP A 147 6.45 -9.47 21.81
N ILE A 148 5.75 -8.38 21.47
CA ILE A 148 5.90 -7.67 20.19
C ILE A 148 7.14 -6.77 20.29
N ILE A 149 8.09 -6.97 19.39
CA ILE A 149 9.30 -6.14 19.31
C ILE A 149 8.98 -4.85 18.52
N GLY A 150 8.21 -4.99 17.43
CA GLY A 150 7.75 -3.88 16.59
C GLY A 150 7.74 -4.22 15.10
N MET A 151 7.48 -3.24 14.23
CA MET A 151 7.50 -3.44 12.78
C MET A 151 8.95 -3.48 12.24
N PRO A 152 9.32 -4.44 11.37
CA PRO A 152 10.60 -4.41 10.68
C PRO A 152 10.62 -3.27 9.66
N ARG A 153 11.82 -2.76 9.38
CA ARG A 153 12.05 -1.99 8.16
C ARG A 153 12.06 -2.97 6.99
N LEU A 154 11.20 -2.73 6.00
CA LEU A 154 11.06 -3.58 4.81
C LEU A 154 12.40 -3.73 4.07
N ASP A 155 13.17 -2.66 3.96
CA ASP A 155 14.51 -2.65 3.32
C ASP A 155 15.56 -3.48 4.08
N ARG A 156 15.27 -3.89 5.32
CA ARG A 156 16.17 -4.68 6.17
C ARG A 156 15.61 -6.05 6.51
N LEU A 157 14.66 -6.53 5.70
CA LEU A 157 14.23 -7.92 5.80
C LEU A 157 15.38 -8.84 5.40
N SER A 158 15.42 -10.00 6.03
CA SER A 158 16.33 -11.08 5.66
C SER A 158 16.08 -11.50 4.20
N THR A 159 17.13 -12.00 3.55
CA THR A 159 17.00 -12.61 2.22
C THR A 159 16.06 -13.81 2.25
N SER A 160 16.02 -14.56 3.36
CA SER A 160 15.07 -15.66 3.53
C SER A 160 13.65 -15.13 3.62
N ALA A 161 13.36 -14.20 4.55
CA ALA A 161 12.03 -13.59 4.67
C ALA A 161 11.50 -12.99 3.36
N THR A 162 12.37 -12.35 2.57
CA THR A 162 11.97 -11.74 1.29
C THR A 162 11.53 -12.79 0.26
N LYS A 163 12.18 -13.96 0.23
CA LYS A 163 11.84 -15.07 -0.66
C LYS A 163 10.60 -15.84 -0.19
N GLU A 164 10.46 -16.02 1.12
CA GLU A 164 9.33 -16.76 1.71
C GLU A 164 8.04 -15.95 1.72
N LEU A 165 8.11 -14.63 1.80
CA LEU A 165 6.94 -13.75 1.84
C LEU A 165 5.93 -13.97 0.70
N PRO A 166 6.31 -14.01 -0.59
CA PRO A 166 5.36 -14.30 -1.67
C PRO A 166 4.77 -15.71 -1.58
N ILE A 167 5.51 -16.70 -1.06
CA ILE A 167 5.04 -18.08 -0.90
C ILE A 167 3.96 -18.15 0.18
N VAL A 168 4.20 -17.52 1.34
CA VAL A 168 3.23 -17.44 2.43
C VAL A 168 1.95 -16.69 2.01
N LEU A 169 2.12 -15.62 1.21
CA LEU A 169 0.99 -14.88 0.64
C LEU A 169 0.18 -15.74 -0.33
N GLN A 170 0.84 -16.53 -1.17
CA GLN A 170 0.17 -17.45 -2.10
C GLN A 170 -0.68 -18.47 -1.34
N THR A 171 -0.12 -19.14 -0.33
CA THR A 171 -0.88 -20.10 0.50
C THR A 171 -2.08 -19.45 1.17
N PHE A 172 -1.93 -18.23 1.69
CA PHE A 172 -3.05 -17.48 2.26
C PHE A 172 -4.16 -17.17 1.24
N ILE A 173 -3.78 -16.86 0.00
CA ILE A 173 -4.73 -16.57 -1.08
C ILE A 173 -5.46 -17.83 -1.52
N GLU A 174 -4.76 -18.95 -1.64
CA GLU A 174 -5.33 -20.26 -1.98
C GLU A 174 -6.33 -20.74 -0.92
N GLU A 175 -6.00 -20.62 0.36
CA GLU A 175 -6.92 -20.97 1.46
C GLU A 175 -8.21 -20.13 1.45
N ASN A 176 -8.15 -18.90 0.93
CA ASN A 176 -9.27 -17.97 0.88
C ASN A 176 -9.75 -17.69 -0.55
N GLU A 177 -9.57 -18.66 -1.45
CA GLU A 177 -9.86 -18.55 -2.89
C GLU A 177 -11.24 -17.94 -3.18
N ILE A 178 -12.28 -18.44 -2.52
CA ILE A 178 -13.67 -18.03 -2.74
C ILE A 178 -13.86 -16.53 -2.53
N HIS A 179 -13.17 -15.96 -1.54
CA HIS A 179 -13.22 -14.52 -1.25
C HIS A 179 -12.59 -13.72 -2.37
N PHE A 180 -11.38 -14.08 -2.81
CA PHE A 180 -10.67 -13.35 -3.86
C PHE A 180 -11.36 -13.43 -5.22
N ILE A 181 -11.99 -14.55 -5.54
CA ILE A 181 -12.81 -14.68 -6.74
C ILE A 181 -14.00 -13.72 -6.69
N LYS A 182 -14.74 -13.70 -5.58
CA LYS A 182 -15.94 -12.86 -5.41
C LYS A 182 -15.62 -11.38 -5.28
N SER A 183 -14.50 -11.03 -4.64
CA SER A 183 -14.15 -9.64 -4.32
C SER A 183 -13.26 -8.98 -5.37
N PHE A 184 -12.45 -9.74 -6.10
CA PHE A 184 -11.57 -9.20 -7.14
C PHE A 184 -11.95 -9.68 -8.53
N PHE A 185 -11.88 -10.99 -8.79
CA PHE A 185 -11.93 -11.47 -10.18
C PHE A 185 -13.28 -11.29 -10.84
N ASN A 186 -14.38 -11.63 -10.18
CA ASN A 186 -15.71 -11.46 -10.75
C ASN A 186 -16.15 -9.99 -10.89
N PRO A 187 -15.97 -9.11 -9.88
CA PRO A 187 -16.36 -7.71 -9.99
C PRO A 187 -15.33 -6.82 -10.71
N ALA A 188 -14.16 -7.35 -11.10
CA ALA A 188 -13.12 -6.56 -11.76
C ALA A 188 -13.65 -5.84 -13.00
N GLY A 189 -13.42 -4.52 -13.05
CA GLY A 189 -13.79 -3.69 -14.19
C GLY A 189 -12.69 -2.72 -14.57
N TYR A 190 -13.05 -1.73 -15.38
CA TYR A 190 -12.16 -0.64 -15.73
C TYR A 190 -11.95 0.30 -14.54
N LEU A 191 -10.68 0.53 -14.19
CA LEU A 191 -10.28 1.53 -13.20
C LEU A 191 -10.28 2.94 -13.81
N SER A 192 -9.94 3.01 -15.09
CA SER A 192 -10.00 4.21 -15.90
C SER A 192 -10.43 3.84 -17.32
N LEU A 193 -10.68 4.85 -18.18
CA LEU A 193 -11.02 4.63 -19.59
C LEU A 193 -10.00 3.76 -20.36
N LYS A 194 -8.76 3.66 -19.88
CA LYS A 194 -7.66 2.96 -20.57
C LYS A 194 -7.10 1.76 -19.81
N GLN A 195 -7.47 1.55 -18.55
CA GLN A 195 -6.82 0.57 -17.68
C GLN A 195 -7.87 -0.32 -17.00
N HIS A 196 -7.76 -1.62 -17.23
CA HIS A 196 -8.56 -2.64 -16.53
C HIS A 196 -7.93 -3.03 -15.19
N ALA A 197 -8.74 -3.44 -14.20
CA ALA A 197 -8.26 -3.85 -12.88
C ALA A 197 -7.32 -5.07 -12.91
N TYR A 198 -7.51 -5.99 -13.86
CA TYR A 198 -6.60 -7.13 -14.06
C TYR A 198 -5.17 -6.72 -14.44
N GLU A 199 -4.99 -5.55 -15.05
CA GLU A 199 -3.66 -5.03 -15.40
C GLU A 199 -2.83 -4.65 -14.17
N LEU A 200 -3.44 -4.59 -12.97
CA LEU A 200 -2.70 -4.42 -11.73
C LEU A 200 -1.90 -5.66 -11.33
N LEU A 201 -2.29 -6.84 -11.83
CA LEU A 201 -1.58 -8.07 -11.58
C LEU A 201 -0.27 -8.11 -12.37
N HIS A 202 0.79 -8.61 -11.72
CA HIS A 202 2.09 -8.72 -12.37
C HIS A 202 2.00 -9.61 -13.63
N GLY A 203 2.58 -9.17 -14.74
CA GLY A 203 2.60 -9.96 -15.98
C GLY A 203 1.28 -9.96 -16.77
N ILE A 204 0.22 -9.28 -16.30
CA ILE A 204 -1.02 -9.12 -17.06
C ILE A 204 -1.02 -7.75 -17.75
N GLY A 205 -0.92 -7.76 -19.08
CA GLY A 205 -1.11 -6.57 -19.90
C GLY A 205 -2.53 -6.45 -20.44
N ASN A 206 -2.82 -5.33 -21.10
CA ASN A 206 -4.16 -5.02 -21.66
C ASN A 206 -4.76 -6.16 -22.51
N LYS A 207 -3.97 -6.78 -23.39
CA LYS A 207 -4.44 -7.92 -24.21
C LYS A 207 -4.93 -9.09 -23.37
N LYS A 208 -4.16 -9.46 -22.34
CA LYS A 208 -4.49 -10.58 -21.45
C LYS A 208 -5.65 -10.20 -20.52
N ALA A 209 -5.72 -8.95 -20.07
CA ALA A 209 -6.85 -8.45 -19.31
C ALA A 209 -8.17 -8.51 -20.10
N ILE A 210 -8.17 -8.17 -21.39
CA ILE A 210 -9.34 -8.29 -22.27
C ILE A 210 -9.74 -9.76 -22.42
N GLN A 211 -8.77 -10.65 -22.68
CA GLN A 211 -9.02 -12.09 -22.74
C GLN A 211 -9.68 -12.61 -21.44
N MET A 212 -9.16 -12.22 -20.27
CA MET A 212 -9.77 -12.63 -18.99
C MET A 212 -11.21 -12.12 -18.82
N VAL A 213 -11.54 -10.94 -19.35
CA VAL A 213 -12.90 -10.40 -19.32
C VAL A 213 -13.83 -11.21 -20.24
N GLU A 214 -13.34 -11.64 -21.41
CA GLU A 214 -14.07 -12.51 -22.33
C GLU A 214 -14.33 -13.89 -21.71
N GLU A 215 -13.29 -14.52 -21.14
CA GLU A 215 -13.39 -15.83 -20.47
C GLU A 215 -14.32 -15.80 -19.25
N ARG A 216 -14.31 -14.70 -18.49
CA ARG A 216 -15.23 -14.52 -17.36
C ARG A 216 -16.69 -14.54 -17.82
N GLY A 217 -16.98 -13.89 -18.95
CA GLY A 217 -18.33 -13.74 -19.50
C GLY A 217 -19.36 -13.29 -18.45
N SER A 218 -20.59 -13.79 -18.58
CA SER A 218 -21.68 -13.53 -17.64
C SER A 218 -21.69 -14.49 -16.43
N SER A 219 -21.07 -15.67 -16.57
CA SER A 219 -21.11 -16.73 -15.56
C SER A 219 -20.09 -16.51 -14.43
N GLY A 220 -19.03 -15.75 -14.70
CA GLY A 220 -17.95 -15.53 -13.73
C GLY A 220 -17.06 -16.76 -13.55
N PHE A 221 -16.04 -16.60 -12.71
CA PHE A 221 -15.20 -17.70 -12.26
C PHE A 221 -15.78 -18.31 -10.98
N THR A 222 -15.74 -19.64 -10.87
CA THR A 222 -16.17 -20.40 -9.70
C THR A 222 -15.02 -20.73 -8.75
N SER A 223 -13.87 -21.06 -9.33
CA SER A 223 -12.64 -21.47 -8.64
C SER A 223 -11.39 -20.91 -9.34
N PHE A 224 -10.26 -20.88 -8.63
CA PHE A 224 -8.95 -20.57 -9.19
C PHE A 224 -8.53 -21.64 -10.19
N GLU A 225 -8.91 -22.90 -9.98
CA GLU A 225 -8.65 -23.94 -10.97
C GLU A 225 -9.33 -23.62 -12.32
N ASN A 226 -10.61 -23.23 -12.29
CA ASN A 226 -11.33 -22.81 -13.50
C ASN A 226 -10.69 -21.57 -14.15
N LEU A 227 -10.35 -20.56 -13.34
CA LEU A 227 -9.71 -19.35 -13.83
C LEU A 227 -8.35 -19.65 -14.47
N ASN A 228 -7.54 -20.47 -13.81
CA ASN A 228 -6.19 -20.85 -14.24
C ASN A 228 -6.25 -21.64 -15.55
N GLN A 229 -7.21 -22.57 -15.69
CA GLN A 229 -7.42 -23.34 -16.92
C GLN A 229 -7.92 -22.45 -18.07
N SER A 230 -8.91 -21.60 -17.82
CA SER A 230 -9.53 -20.77 -18.86
C SER A 230 -8.58 -19.68 -19.37
N CYS A 231 -7.84 -19.03 -18.47
CA CYS A 231 -6.99 -17.89 -18.81
C CYS A 231 -5.50 -18.24 -18.98
N ASN A 232 -5.10 -19.50 -18.73
CA ASN A 232 -3.71 -19.97 -18.69
C ASN A 232 -2.82 -19.02 -17.85
N VAL A 233 -3.20 -18.88 -16.58
CA VAL A 233 -2.54 -18.03 -15.57
C VAL A 233 -2.47 -18.80 -14.26
N ASP A 234 -1.61 -18.34 -13.36
CA ASP A 234 -1.68 -18.71 -11.94
C ASP A 234 -2.23 -17.51 -11.14
N ALA A 235 -3.54 -17.48 -10.92
CA ALA A 235 -4.21 -16.38 -10.26
C ALA A 235 -3.68 -16.11 -8.85
N ALA A 236 -3.38 -17.17 -8.08
CA ALA A 236 -2.91 -17.06 -6.71
C ALA A 236 -1.49 -16.46 -6.67
N GLU A 237 -0.59 -16.96 -7.51
CA GLU A 237 0.78 -16.44 -7.61
C GLU A 237 0.80 -14.98 -8.08
N LEU A 238 -0.02 -14.62 -9.07
CA LEU A 238 -0.06 -13.26 -9.60
C LEU A 238 -0.57 -12.24 -8.57
N LEU A 239 -1.60 -12.61 -7.79
CA LEU A 239 -2.06 -11.80 -6.66
C LEU A 239 -1.01 -11.72 -5.55
N ALA A 240 -0.37 -12.83 -5.20
CA ALA A 240 0.67 -12.86 -4.17
C ALA A 240 1.85 -11.93 -4.54
N LYS A 241 2.31 -11.97 -5.79
CA LYS A 241 3.33 -11.06 -6.33
C LYS A 241 2.89 -9.60 -6.25
N ARG A 242 1.62 -9.31 -6.57
CA ARG A 242 1.08 -7.95 -6.44
C ARG A 242 1.05 -7.49 -4.98
N PHE A 243 0.53 -8.29 -4.05
CA PHE A 243 0.55 -7.95 -2.63
C PHE A 243 1.96 -7.76 -2.09
N HIS A 244 2.90 -8.63 -2.48
CA HIS A 244 4.30 -8.48 -2.12
C HIS A 244 4.87 -7.13 -2.57
N SER A 245 4.60 -6.71 -3.81
CA SER A 245 5.02 -5.40 -4.32
C SER A 245 4.38 -4.23 -3.56
N GLU A 246 3.12 -4.34 -3.17
CA GLU A 246 2.42 -3.30 -2.41
C GLU A 246 2.95 -3.20 -0.97
N ILE A 247 3.39 -4.31 -0.38
CA ILE A 247 3.99 -4.34 0.96
C ILE A 247 5.36 -3.65 0.94
N ILE A 248 6.18 -3.91 -0.09
CA ILE A 248 7.49 -3.27 -0.26
C ILE A 248 7.32 -1.78 -0.58
N ASP A 249 6.51 -1.46 -1.59
CA ASP A 249 6.28 -0.09 -2.02
C ASP A 249 4.91 0.43 -1.56
N ARG A 250 4.94 1.26 -0.52
CA ARG A 250 3.75 1.90 0.04
C ARG A 250 3.13 2.96 -0.88
N ASN A 251 3.88 3.47 -1.86
CA ASN A 251 3.40 4.48 -2.79
C ASN A 251 2.68 3.85 -4.00
N LEU A 252 2.75 2.52 -4.14
CA LEU A 252 2.13 1.82 -5.24
C LEU A 252 0.60 1.94 -5.13
N GLN A 253 0.00 2.66 -6.07
CA GLN A 253 -1.45 2.86 -6.18
C GLN A 253 -1.95 2.36 -7.54
N PRO A 254 -3.20 1.88 -7.62
CA PRO A 254 -4.12 1.56 -6.52
C PRO A 254 -3.66 0.33 -5.72
N ARG A 255 -4.07 0.25 -4.44
CA ARG A 255 -3.72 -0.85 -3.53
C ARG A 255 -4.84 -1.88 -3.46
N LEU A 256 -4.53 -3.11 -3.87
CA LEU A 256 -5.45 -4.23 -3.77
C LEU A 256 -5.54 -4.75 -2.34
N THR A 257 -4.48 -4.65 -1.53
CA THR A 257 -4.53 -5.07 -0.11
C THR A 257 -5.61 -4.33 0.66
N ASP A 258 -5.74 -3.02 0.43
CA ASP A 258 -6.69 -2.17 1.18
C ASP A 258 -8.14 -2.38 0.70
N LEU A 259 -8.32 -2.85 -0.54
CA LEU A 259 -9.63 -3.13 -1.12
C LEU A 259 -10.14 -4.53 -0.75
N LEU A 260 -9.23 -5.52 -0.73
CA LEU A 260 -9.58 -6.94 -0.62
C LEU A 260 -9.52 -7.47 0.81
N LEU A 261 -8.94 -6.71 1.76
CA LEU A 261 -8.80 -7.12 3.15
C LEU A 261 -9.63 -6.22 4.09
N PRO A 262 -10.06 -6.73 5.26
CA PRO A 262 -9.87 -8.09 5.76
C PRO A 262 -10.72 -9.12 5.01
N VAL A 263 -10.24 -10.36 4.94
CA VAL A 263 -11.05 -11.48 4.44
C VAL A 263 -12.20 -11.69 5.41
N LYS A 264 -13.42 -11.40 4.94
CA LYS A 264 -14.63 -11.68 5.72
C LYS A 264 -14.96 -13.15 5.50
N ALA A 265 -14.93 -13.91 6.61
CA ALA A 265 -15.42 -15.29 6.63
C ALA A 265 -16.90 -15.35 6.27
#